data_AF-I3T151-F1
#
_entry.id   AF-I3T151-F1
#
_cell.length_a   1.000
_cell.length_b   1.000
_cell.length_c   1.000
_cell.angle_alpha   90.00
_cell.angle_beta   90.00
_cell.angle_gamma   90.00
#
_symmetry.space_group_name_H-M   'P 1'
#
loop_
_entity.id
_entity.type
_entity.pdbx_description
1 polymer ?
#
loop_
_entity_poly.entity_id
_entity_poly.type
_entity_poly.pdbx_seq_one_letter_code
_entity_poly.pdbx_strand_id
1 'polypeptide(L)'
;MALNCLEAPLDVDIKNGGRVVVLNTKNLPLVGEVGLGADLVRIDGRSMCSPGFSCDSALQVTYIVRGSGRVQVVGVDGKRVLETTLKAGDLFIVPRFFVVSKIANNDGMEWFSIITTPNPVFTHMAGSFSVWKALSPTVLQAAFNVDPEVEKLFRSKRTADAIFFPPPN
;
A
#
# COMPACT_ATOMS: atom_id res chain seq x y z
N MET A 1 3.92 -19.71 -19.95
CA MET A 1 2.88 -19.67 -18.91
C MET A 1 2.47 -18.22 -18.72
N ALA A 2 1.17 -17.93 -18.57
CA ALA A 2 0.65 -16.59 -18.34
C ALA A 2 -0.34 -16.63 -17.15
N LEU A 3 -0.42 -15.54 -16.39
CA LEU A 3 -1.32 -15.39 -15.25
C LEU A 3 -2.24 -14.18 -15.48
N ASN A 4 -3.56 -14.40 -15.44
CA ASN A 4 -4.53 -13.32 -15.51
C ASN A 4 -4.83 -12.77 -14.12
N CYS A 5 -4.35 -11.56 -13.83
CA CYS A 5 -4.50 -10.93 -12.51
C CYS A 5 -5.95 -10.50 -12.22
N LEU A 6 -6.81 -10.41 -13.24
CA LEU A 6 -8.23 -10.07 -13.06
C LEU A 6 -9.05 -11.29 -12.60
N GLU A 7 -8.56 -12.50 -12.86
CA GLU A 7 -9.23 -13.78 -12.57
C GLU A 7 -8.53 -14.58 -11.46
N ALA A 8 -7.30 -14.22 -11.11
CA ALA A 8 -6.55 -14.87 -10.04
C ALA A 8 -7.21 -14.69 -8.66
N PRO A 9 -7.02 -15.65 -7.73
CA PRO A 9 -7.42 -15.48 -6.34
C PRO A 9 -6.84 -14.20 -5.73
N LEU A 10 -7.66 -13.47 -4.99
CA LEU A 10 -7.26 -12.22 -4.33
C LEU A 10 -6.45 -12.53 -3.06
N ASP A 11 -5.30 -11.89 -2.89
CA ASP A 11 -4.51 -11.97 -1.66
C ASP A 11 -5.18 -11.16 -0.53
N VAL A 12 -5.85 -10.08 -0.90
CA VAL A 12 -6.62 -9.22 0.02
C VAL A 12 -7.86 -8.74 -0.70
N ASP A 13 -9.00 -8.83 -0.02
CA ASP A 13 -10.29 -8.29 -0.47
C ASP A 13 -11.01 -7.61 0.70
N ILE A 14 -11.10 -6.29 0.66
CA ILE A 14 -11.78 -5.48 1.68
C ILE A 14 -12.99 -4.84 1.03
N LYS A 15 -14.18 -5.24 1.50
CA LYS A 15 -15.46 -4.71 1.04
C LYS A 15 -15.49 -3.18 1.12
N ASN A 16 -15.85 -2.53 0.00
CA ASN A 16 -15.88 -1.07 -0.16
C ASN A 16 -14.52 -0.36 0.04
N GLY A 17 -13.42 -1.11 0.15
CA GLY A 17 -12.07 -0.57 0.33
C GLY A 17 -11.25 -0.80 -0.92
N GLY A 18 -11.04 -2.07 -1.27
CA GLY A 18 -10.26 -2.46 -2.43
C GLY A 18 -9.80 -3.92 -2.37
N ARG A 19 -9.11 -4.34 -3.42
CA ARG A 19 -8.52 -5.67 -3.54
C ARG A 19 -7.15 -5.64 -4.19
N VAL A 20 -6.34 -6.66 -3.93
CA VAL A 20 -5.04 -6.85 -4.57
C VAL A 20 -4.79 -8.32 -4.93
N VAL A 21 -4.10 -8.50 -6.06
CA VAL A 21 -3.39 -9.73 -6.41
C VAL A 21 -1.90 -9.42 -6.47
N VAL A 22 -1.09 -10.22 -5.79
CA VAL A 22 0.37 -10.16 -5.79
C VAL A 22 0.92 -11.30 -6.66
N LEU A 23 1.71 -10.95 -7.66
CA LEU A 23 2.42 -11.91 -8.50
C LEU A 23 3.75 -12.25 -7.85
N ASN A 24 3.97 -13.53 -7.59
CA ASN A 24 5.17 -14.04 -6.94
C ASN A 24 5.48 -15.47 -7.41
N THR A 25 6.55 -16.07 -6.90
CA THR A 25 7.02 -17.38 -7.41
C THR A 25 6.03 -18.52 -7.19
N LYS A 26 5.02 -18.36 -6.33
CA LYS A 26 4.00 -19.38 -6.06
C LYS A 26 2.94 -19.45 -7.17
N ASN A 27 2.56 -18.32 -7.74
CA ASN A 27 1.50 -18.25 -8.75
C ASN A 27 2.03 -18.05 -10.19
N LEU A 28 3.25 -17.57 -10.34
CA LEU A 28 3.93 -17.48 -11.64
C LEU A 28 5.43 -17.72 -11.46
N PRO A 29 5.91 -18.99 -11.45
CA PRO A 29 7.32 -19.33 -11.17
C PRO A 29 8.35 -18.56 -12.00
N LEU A 30 8.01 -18.18 -13.23
CA LEU A 30 8.84 -17.37 -14.14
C LEU A 30 9.33 -16.06 -13.50
N VAL A 31 8.57 -15.45 -12.58
CA VAL A 31 8.99 -14.23 -11.88
C VAL A 31 10.27 -14.44 -11.06
N GLY A 32 10.53 -15.68 -10.61
CA GLY A 32 11.77 -16.04 -9.93
C GLY A 32 12.99 -16.02 -10.84
N GLU A 33 12.82 -16.41 -12.11
CA GLU A 33 13.88 -16.38 -13.13
C GLU A 33 14.17 -14.94 -13.58
N VAL A 34 13.13 -14.12 -13.73
CA VAL A 34 13.26 -12.70 -14.11
C VAL A 34 13.76 -11.84 -12.94
N GLY A 35 13.53 -12.27 -11.71
CA GLY A 35 13.89 -11.52 -10.50
C GLY A 35 12.93 -10.35 -10.20
N LEU A 36 11.73 -10.35 -10.79
CA LEU A 36 10.74 -9.27 -10.66
C LEU A 36 9.38 -9.83 -10.27
N GLY A 37 8.76 -9.26 -9.25
CA GLY A 37 7.38 -9.52 -8.86
C GLY A 37 6.46 -8.39 -9.32
N ALA A 38 5.17 -8.52 -9.02
CA ALA A 38 4.22 -7.46 -9.37
C ALA A 38 3.00 -7.45 -8.45
N ASP A 39 2.21 -6.39 -8.53
CA ASP A 39 0.86 -6.36 -7.97
C ASP A 39 -0.14 -5.71 -8.94
N LEU A 40 -1.39 -6.17 -8.86
CA LEU A 40 -2.54 -5.45 -9.40
C LEU A 40 -3.42 -5.03 -8.22
N VAL A 41 -3.49 -3.74 -7.96
CA VAL A 41 -4.30 -3.18 -6.87
C VAL A 41 -5.46 -2.37 -7.45
N ARG A 42 -6.64 -2.54 -6.86
CA ARG A 42 -7.87 -1.85 -7.26
C ARG A 42 -8.58 -1.37 -6.01
N ILE A 43 -8.59 -0.07 -5.77
CA ILE A 43 -9.31 0.54 -4.64
C ILE A 43 -10.60 1.20 -5.12
N ASP A 44 -11.63 1.11 -4.27
CA ASP A 44 -12.95 1.67 -4.55
C ASP A 44 -12.95 3.20 -4.43
N GLY A 45 -14.05 3.82 -4.88
CA GLY A 45 -14.22 5.26 -4.88
C GLY A 45 -14.05 5.88 -3.49
N ARG A 46 -13.19 6.91 -3.39
CA ARG A 46 -12.85 7.60 -2.13
C ARG A 46 -12.14 6.75 -1.07
N SER A 47 -11.77 5.51 -1.41
CA SER A 47 -11.00 4.63 -0.52
C SER A 47 -9.51 5.00 -0.53
N MET A 48 -8.81 4.65 0.55
CA MET A 48 -7.37 4.87 0.71
C MET A 48 -6.63 3.54 0.77
N CYS A 49 -5.48 3.45 0.11
CA CYS A 49 -4.46 2.45 0.42
C CYS A 49 -3.56 2.98 1.55
N SER A 50 -3.53 2.24 2.66
CA SER A 50 -2.76 2.57 3.87
C SER A 50 -1.31 2.92 3.54
N PRO A 51 -0.73 3.98 4.14
CA PRO A 51 0.66 4.32 3.92
C PRO A 51 1.55 3.09 4.18
N GLY A 52 2.36 2.72 3.21
CA GLY A 52 3.20 1.53 3.31
C GLY A 52 4.46 1.61 2.46
N PHE A 53 5.37 0.68 2.69
CA PHE A 53 6.65 0.57 2.01
C PHE A 53 7.01 -0.91 1.79
N SER A 54 7.90 -1.19 0.85
CA SER A 54 8.47 -2.54 0.66
C SER A 54 9.55 -2.81 1.71
N CYS A 55 9.45 -3.94 2.40
CA CYS A 55 10.38 -4.32 3.47
C CYS A 55 11.69 -4.92 2.94
N ASP A 56 11.67 -5.42 1.71
CA ASP A 56 12.75 -6.19 1.09
C ASP A 56 13.67 -5.34 0.21
N SER A 57 13.73 -4.03 0.46
CA SER A 57 14.55 -3.08 -0.32
C SER A 57 14.21 -3.09 -1.82
N ALA A 58 12.95 -3.31 -2.19
CA ALA A 58 12.52 -3.26 -3.58
C ALA A 58 12.02 -1.85 -3.96
N LEU A 59 12.28 -1.44 -5.20
CA LEU A 59 11.60 -0.28 -5.79
C LEU A 59 10.37 -0.76 -6.56
N GLN A 60 9.38 0.11 -6.68
CA GLN A 60 8.13 -0.17 -7.38
C GLN A 60 7.98 0.79 -8.56
N VAL A 61 7.79 0.26 -9.76
CA VAL A 61 7.38 1.03 -10.93
C VAL A 61 5.88 0.84 -11.08
N THR A 62 5.10 1.87 -10.80
CA THR A 62 3.64 1.79 -10.72
C THR A 62 3.00 2.57 -11.87
N TYR A 63 2.16 1.87 -12.64
CA TYR A 63 1.40 2.42 -13.75
C TYR A 63 -0.09 2.43 -13.42
N ILE A 64 -0.76 3.56 -13.62
CA ILE A 64 -2.19 3.70 -13.35
C ILE A 64 -2.97 3.17 -14.55
N VAL A 65 -3.75 2.11 -14.31
CA VAL A 65 -4.49 1.41 -15.38
C VAL A 65 -5.86 2.05 -15.57
N ARG A 66 -6.56 2.38 -14.49
CA ARG A 66 -7.92 2.96 -14.52
C ARG A 66 -8.14 3.93 -13.37
N GLY A 67 -9.11 4.82 -13.55
CA GLY A 67 -9.52 5.77 -12.53
C GLY A 67 -8.48 6.85 -12.27
N SER A 68 -8.55 7.46 -11.09
CA SER A 68 -7.64 8.52 -10.67
C SER A 68 -7.62 8.68 -9.15
N GLY A 69 -6.58 9.33 -8.63
CA GLY A 69 -6.48 9.58 -7.20
C GLY A 69 -5.25 10.41 -6.83
N ARG A 70 -5.23 10.88 -5.58
CA ARG A 70 -4.08 11.58 -5.01
C ARG A 70 -3.06 10.56 -4.52
N VAL A 71 -1.82 10.75 -4.90
CA VAL A 71 -0.67 9.94 -4.47
C VAL A 71 0.29 10.82 -3.69
N GLN A 72 0.80 10.31 -2.57
CA GLN A 72 1.87 10.92 -1.80
C GLN A 72 3.00 9.92 -1.59
N VAL A 73 4.23 10.40 -1.77
CA VAL A 73 5.46 9.64 -1.47
C VAL A 73 6.35 10.46 -0.54
N VAL A 74 6.78 9.83 0.55
CA VAL A 74 7.66 10.40 1.57
C VAL A 74 8.97 9.62 1.60
N GLY A 75 10.09 10.35 1.51
CA GLY A 75 11.44 9.80 1.57
C GLY A 75 11.86 9.43 2.99
N VAL A 76 12.96 8.69 3.09
CA VAL A 76 13.54 8.24 4.37
C VAL A 76 14.01 9.38 5.27
N ASP A 77 14.20 10.58 4.71
CA ASP A 77 14.50 11.82 5.44
C ASP A 77 13.24 12.53 5.95
N GLY A 78 12.07 11.91 5.80
CA GLY A 78 10.78 12.48 6.19
C GLY A 78 10.25 13.55 5.22
N LYS A 79 10.94 13.83 4.11
CA LYS A 79 10.48 14.84 3.14
C LYS A 79 9.49 14.22 2.16
N ARG A 80 8.42 14.96 1.90
CA ARG A 80 7.48 14.63 0.84
C ARG A 80 8.11 14.93 -0.52
N VAL A 81 8.44 13.89 -1.26
CA VAL A 81 9.11 13.97 -2.57
C VAL A 81 8.13 13.96 -3.74
N LEU A 82 6.91 13.47 -3.53
CA LEU A 82 5.84 13.50 -4.51
C LEU A 82 4.51 13.77 -3.81
N GLU A 83 3.76 14.71 -4.36
CA GLU A 83 2.33 14.86 -4.11
C GLU A 83 1.65 15.34 -5.38
N THR A 84 0.80 14.50 -5.95
CA THR A 84 0.07 14.84 -7.17
C THR A 84 -1.17 13.98 -7.32
N THR A 85 -2.05 14.37 -8.24
CA THR A 85 -3.14 13.51 -8.71
C THR A 85 -2.67 12.76 -9.94
N LEU A 86 -2.74 11.42 -9.89
CA LEU A 86 -2.45 10.56 -11.01
C LEU A 86 -3.76 10.00 -11.59
N LYS A 87 -3.78 9.75 -12.89
CA LYS A 87 -4.90 9.16 -13.64
C LYS A 87 -4.41 8.05 -14.56
N ALA A 88 -5.35 7.30 -15.11
CA ALA A 88 -5.05 6.27 -16.11
C ALA A 88 -4.09 6.78 -17.20
N GLY A 89 -3.02 6.03 -17.45
CA GLY A 89 -1.93 6.42 -18.36
C GLY A 89 -0.70 6.99 -17.67
N ASP A 90 -0.80 7.45 -16.43
CA ASP A 90 0.35 7.98 -15.70
C ASP A 90 1.21 6.86 -15.10
N LEU A 91 2.51 7.13 -14.99
CA LEU A 91 3.51 6.25 -14.37
C LEU A 91 4.30 7.01 -13.32
N PHE A 92 4.59 6.37 -12.20
CA PHE A 92 5.50 6.89 -11.18
C PHE A 92 6.32 5.77 -10.54
N ILE A 93 7.41 6.14 -9.88
CA ILE A 93 8.30 5.20 -9.19
C ILE A 93 8.27 5.48 -7.70
N VAL A 94 8.14 4.44 -6.90
CA VAL A 94 8.35 4.49 -5.44
C VAL A 94 9.74 3.92 -5.17
N PRO A 95 10.71 4.75 -4.75
CA PRO A 95 12.03 4.28 -4.39
C PRO A 95 12.01 3.34 -3.19
N ARG A 96 13.11 2.60 -3.01
CA ARG A 96 13.30 1.69 -1.87
C ARG A 96 13.10 2.43 -0.54
N PHE A 97 12.37 1.80 0.38
CA PHE A 97 12.04 2.34 1.71
C PHE A 97 11.21 3.63 1.74
N PHE A 98 10.75 4.13 0.60
CA PHE A 98 9.88 5.31 0.59
C PHE A 98 8.46 4.87 0.94
N VAL A 99 7.80 5.68 1.76
CA VAL A 99 6.42 5.44 2.15
C VAL A 99 5.51 6.02 1.08
N VAL A 100 4.58 5.22 0.59
CA VAL A 100 3.57 5.64 -0.38
C VAL A 100 2.17 5.43 0.15
N SER A 101 1.28 6.38 -0.10
CA SER A 101 -0.18 6.22 0.08
C SER A 101 -0.92 6.77 -1.12
N LYS A 102 -2.11 6.22 -1.37
CA LYS A 102 -3.00 6.61 -2.47
C LYS A 102 -4.41 6.76 -1.93
N ILE A 103 -5.12 7.80 -2.35
CA ILE A 103 -6.56 7.99 -2.10
C ILE A 103 -7.23 8.12 -3.45
N ALA A 104 -8.20 7.24 -3.73
CA ALA A 104 -8.94 7.30 -4.98
C ALA A 104 -9.92 8.48 -5.02
N ASN A 105 -10.16 8.97 -6.23
CA ASN A 105 -11.31 9.83 -6.53
C ASN A 105 -12.61 8.99 -6.55
N ASN A 106 -13.73 9.60 -6.93
CA ASN A 106 -15.07 8.99 -6.85
C ASN A 106 -15.20 7.67 -7.63
N ASP A 107 -14.54 7.54 -8.77
CA ASP A 107 -14.67 6.37 -9.65
C ASP A 107 -13.69 5.22 -9.31
N GLY A 108 -12.94 5.36 -8.21
CA GLY A 108 -11.91 4.41 -7.82
C GLY A 108 -10.58 4.64 -8.54
N MET A 109 -9.61 3.77 -8.23
CA MET A 109 -8.27 3.82 -8.81
C MET A 109 -7.67 2.42 -8.91
N GLU A 110 -7.10 2.10 -10.06
CA GLU A 110 -6.45 0.81 -10.32
C GLU A 110 -5.04 1.03 -10.83
N TRP A 111 -4.08 0.26 -10.32
CA TRP A 111 -2.70 0.31 -10.77
C TRP A 111 -2.05 -1.06 -10.81
N PHE A 112 -1.08 -1.19 -11.69
CA PHE A 112 -0.20 -2.34 -11.77
C PHE A 112 1.21 -1.88 -11.41
N SER A 113 1.88 -2.60 -10.50
CA SER A 113 3.27 -2.31 -10.13
C SER A 113 4.19 -3.44 -10.54
N ILE A 114 5.34 -3.11 -11.11
CA ILE A 114 6.48 -4.04 -11.25
C ILE A 114 7.45 -3.75 -10.12
N ILE A 115 7.92 -4.80 -9.45
CA ILE A 115 8.64 -4.70 -8.18
C ILE A 115 9.94 -5.48 -8.32
N THR A 116 11.06 -4.87 -7.91
CA THR A 116 12.40 -5.45 -8.09
C THR A 116 12.75 -6.54 -7.09
N THR A 117 11.84 -7.51 -6.93
CA THR A 117 11.93 -8.68 -6.04
C THR A 117 10.88 -9.69 -6.49
N PRO A 118 11.19 -10.98 -6.64
CA PRO A 118 10.23 -11.98 -7.10
C PRO A 118 9.17 -12.34 -6.05
N ASN A 119 9.35 -11.95 -4.78
CA ASN A 119 8.42 -12.22 -3.70
C ASN A 119 8.16 -10.94 -2.88
N PRO A 120 7.37 -9.99 -3.40
CA PRO A 120 7.16 -8.71 -2.76
C PRO A 120 6.56 -8.84 -1.36
N VAL A 121 7.16 -8.14 -0.40
CA VAL A 121 6.66 -8.03 0.96
C VAL A 121 6.47 -6.57 1.34
N PHE A 122 5.25 -6.22 1.73
CA PHE A 122 4.88 -4.87 2.12
C PHE A 122 4.59 -4.79 3.62
N THR A 123 4.84 -3.62 4.18
CA THR A 123 4.40 -3.25 5.53
C THR A 123 3.60 -1.96 5.46
N HIS A 124 2.60 -1.88 6.35
CA HIS A 124 1.72 -0.73 6.46
C HIS A 124 1.93 0.01 7.78
N MET A 125 1.77 1.32 7.71
CA MET A 125 1.88 2.24 8.84
C MET A 125 0.52 2.56 9.45
N ALA A 126 -0.60 2.17 8.84
CA ALA A 126 -1.90 2.25 9.47
C ALA A 126 -2.69 0.97 9.22
N GLY A 127 -3.73 0.73 10.02
CA GLY A 127 -4.54 -0.49 9.96
C GLY A 127 -4.22 -1.48 11.07
N SER A 128 -4.97 -2.59 11.11
CA SER A 128 -4.97 -3.61 12.17
C SER A 128 -3.60 -4.26 12.38
N PHE A 129 -2.83 -4.44 11.32
CA PHE A 129 -1.49 -5.03 11.33
C PHE A 129 -0.35 -4.01 11.19
N SER A 130 -0.64 -2.72 11.45
CA SER A 130 0.37 -1.66 11.30
C SER A 130 1.51 -1.75 12.31
N VAL A 131 2.68 -1.25 11.90
CA VAL A 131 3.87 -1.16 12.78
C VAL A 131 3.58 -0.44 14.09
N TRP A 132 2.73 0.59 14.07
CA TRP A 132 2.36 1.32 15.28
C TRP A 132 1.61 0.45 16.28
N LYS A 133 0.79 -0.50 15.82
CA LYS A 133 0.05 -1.41 16.72
C LYS A 133 0.93 -2.51 17.29
N ALA A 134 2.05 -2.83 16.63
CA ALA A 134 3.04 -3.81 17.07
C ALA A 134 3.99 -3.25 18.16
N LEU A 135 4.18 -1.93 18.22
CA LEU A 135 4.99 -1.29 19.26
C LEU A 135 4.23 -1.22 20.60
N SER A 136 4.98 -1.24 21.71
CA SER A 136 4.40 -1.10 23.04
C SER A 136 3.91 0.34 23.29
N PRO A 137 2.89 0.54 24.15
CA PRO A 137 2.42 1.87 24.49
C PRO A 137 3.53 2.82 24.94
N THR A 138 4.42 2.34 25.82
CA THR A 138 5.52 3.13 26.37
C THR A 138 6.49 3.61 25.30
N VAL A 139 6.77 2.79 24.27
CA VAL A 139 7.64 3.19 23.16
C VAL A 139 6.99 4.30 22.34
N LEU A 140 5.69 4.22 22.05
CA LEU A 140 4.99 5.26 21.30
C LEU A 140 4.86 6.56 22.09
N GLN A 141 4.57 6.48 23.38
CA GLN A 141 4.51 7.65 24.29
C GLN A 141 5.85 8.39 24.29
N ALA A 142 6.96 7.66 24.43
CA ALA A 142 8.29 8.24 24.39
C ALA A 142 8.66 8.79 22.99
N ALA A 143 8.37 8.04 21.92
CA ALA A 143 8.74 8.42 20.56
C ALA A 143 7.98 9.65 20.05
N PHE A 144 6.70 9.77 20.38
CA PHE A 144 5.87 10.93 19.98
C PHE A 144 5.81 12.03 21.03
N ASN A 145 6.40 11.81 22.21
CA ASN A 145 6.32 12.71 23.36
C ASN A 145 4.86 13.07 23.71
N VAL A 146 4.05 12.03 23.95
CA VAL A 146 2.62 12.16 24.23
C VAL A 146 2.22 11.39 25.49
N ASP A 147 1.11 11.81 26.10
CA ASP A 147 0.53 11.11 27.24
C ASP A 147 -0.16 9.78 26.84
N PRO A 148 -0.50 8.92 27.82
CA PRO A 148 -1.16 7.65 27.56
C PRO A 148 -2.53 7.74 26.88
N GLU A 149 -3.29 8.83 27.11
CA GLU A 149 -4.62 8.98 26.51
C GLU A 149 -4.50 9.27 25.01
N VAL A 150 -3.54 10.11 24.60
CA VAL A 150 -3.24 10.38 23.20
C VAL A 150 -2.71 9.13 22.50
N GLU A 151 -1.80 8.37 23.11
CA GLU A 151 -1.30 7.10 22.55
C GLU A 151 -2.43 6.08 22.36
N LYS A 152 -3.28 5.92 23.37
CA LYS A 152 -4.42 5.01 23.33
C LYS A 152 -5.40 5.41 22.24
N LEU A 153 -5.70 6.71 22.12
CA LEU A 153 -6.54 7.23 21.05
C LEU A 153 -5.92 6.94 19.67
N PHE A 154 -4.63 7.19 19.48
CA PHE A 154 -3.92 6.94 18.23
C PHE A 154 -4.04 5.47 17.79
N ARG A 155 -3.78 4.52 18.68
CA ARG A 155 -3.87 3.08 18.36
C ARG A 155 -5.29 2.56 18.23
N SER A 156 -6.28 3.21 18.86
CA SER A 156 -7.69 2.81 18.75
C SER A 156 -8.26 2.95 17.33
N LYS A 157 -7.62 3.75 16.47
CA LYS A 157 -8.10 4.01 15.11
C LYS A 157 -7.74 2.88 14.15
N ARG A 158 -8.64 2.61 13.19
CA ARG A 158 -8.41 1.67 12.07
C ARG A 158 -7.96 0.28 12.58
N THR A 159 -8.64 -0.25 13.60
CA THR A 159 -8.39 -1.59 14.16
C THR A 159 -9.10 -2.69 13.38
N ALA A 160 -10.19 -2.37 12.68
CA ALA A 160 -10.93 -3.28 11.82
C ALA A 160 -10.40 -3.33 10.37
N ASP A 161 -9.74 -2.25 9.92
CA ASP A 161 -9.27 -2.14 8.55
C ASP A 161 -7.81 -2.62 8.43
N ALA A 162 -7.50 -3.48 7.46
CA ALA A 162 -6.15 -3.99 7.26
C ALA A 162 -5.30 -3.06 6.40
N ILE A 163 -5.59 -2.99 5.09
CA ILE A 163 -4.70 -2.35 4.10
C ILE A 163 -5.43 -1.27 3.30
N PHE A 164 -6.69 -1.51 2.95
CA PHE A 164 -7.56 -0.54 2.28
C PHE A 164 -8.57 0.01 3.27
N PHE A 165 -8.70 1.33 3.30
CA PHE A 165 -9.62 2.05 4.19
C PHE A 165 -10.79 2.56 3.35
N PRO A 166 -11.99 1.99 3.53
CA PRO A 166 -13.21 2.56 2.97
C PRO A 166 -13.41 4.01 3.43
N PRO A 167 -14.10 4.83 2.63
CA PRO A 167 -14.53 6.15 3.10
C PRO A 167 -15.38 6.02 4.37
N PRO A 168 -15.27 6.95 5.32
CA PRO A 168 -16.15 6.96 6.48
C PRO A 168 -17.61 7.06 6.05
N ASN A 169 -18.50 6.34 6.75
CA ASN A 169 -19.95 6.44 6.58
C ASN A 169 -20.46 7.84 6.92
#